data_AF-A0A221NZE8-F1
#
_entry.id   AF-A0A221NZE8-F1
#
_cell.length_a   1.000
_cell.length_b   1.000
_cell.length_c   1.000
_cell.angle_alpha   90.00
_cell.angle_beta   90.00
_cell.angle_gamma   90.00
#
_symmetry.space_group_name_H-M   'P 1'
#
loop_
_entity.id
_entity.type
_entity.pdbx_description
1 polymer ?
#
loop_
_entity_poly.entity_id
_entity_poly.type
_entity_poly.pdbx_seq_one_letter_code
_entity_poly.pdbx_strand_id
1 'polypeptide(L)'
;MPTWQQLRDARFTKYEGAADGWGKVSNRADAARIRVDQEMAASIHTTQKGEAQTSAERDLTQLGRNYHYLYGECGLIRTTLNGLAAELSGEQKKLKQALDDAADLKFTVNEDGSVEYPRSTELPMAPGASSGTGVAKSGVLFRTCLVRARRTETPTRAGPRTSPNASRKR
;
A
#
# COMPACT_ATOMS: atom_id res chain seq x y z
N MET A 1 15.18 -13.68 -5.35
CA MET A 1 13.93 -13.18 -5.95
C MET A 1 12.79 -14.04 -5.42
N PRO A 2 11.65 -13.46 -5.03
CA PRO A 2 10.51 -14.27 -4.59
C PRO A 2 9.93 -15.09 -5.74
N THR A 3 9.49 -16.32 -5.47
CA THR A 3 8.88 -17.19 -6.49
C THR A 3 7.37 -16.94 -6.59
N TRP A 4 6.75 -17.30 -7.72
CA TRP A 4 5.30 -17.15 -7.87
C TRP A 4 4.51 -17.99 -6.85
N GLN A 5 5.06 -19.15 -6.44
CA GLN A 5 4.48 -19.99 -5.40
C GLN A 5 4.43 -19.27 -4.05
N GLN A 6 5.50 -18.54 -3.69
CA GLN A 6 5.53 -17.74 -2.47
C GLN A 6 4.44 -16.67 -2.48
N LEU A 7 4.18 -16.03 -3.63
CA LEU A 7 3.08 -15.07 -3.75
C LEU A 7 1.71 -15.76 -3.68
N ARG A 8 1.53 -16.93 -4.32
CA ARG A 8 0.29 -17.70 -4.27
C ARG A 8 -0.09 -18.09 -2.84
N ASP A 9 0.91 -18.49 -2.06
CA ASP A 9 0.74 -19.09 -0.73
C ASP A 9 0.90 -18.05 0.41
N ALA A 10 1.25 -16.80 0.08
CA ALA A 10 1.40 -15.71 1.03
C ALA A 10 0.10 -15.44 1.82
N ARG A 11 0.27 -15.17 3.12
CA ARG A 11 -0.83 -14.80 4.04
C ARG A 11 -0.73 -13.34 4.43
N PHE A 12 -1.57 -12.49 3.84
CA PHE A 12 -1.55 -11.05 4.08
C PHE A 12 -2.25 -10.61 5.38
N THR A 13 -3.02 -11.51 6.01
CA THR A 13 -3.67 -11.27 7.30
C THR A 13 -2.70 -10.90 8.42
N LYS A 14 -1.42 -11.30 8.30
CA LYS A 14 -0.37 -10.87 9.24
C LYS A 14 -0.07 -9.37 9.14
N TYR A 15 -0.10 -8.81 7.93
CA TYR A 15 0.11 -7.37 7.71
C TYR A 15 -1.10 -6.56 8.19
N GLU A 16 -2.31 -7.05 7.93
CA GLU A 16 -3.55 -6.44 8.43
C GLU A 16 -3.59 -6.46 9.96
N GLY A 17 -3.27 -7.60 10.60
CA GLY A 17 -3.19 -7.69 12.05
C GLY A 17 -2.10 -6.80 12.66
N ALA A 18 -0.96 -6.66 11.99
CA ALA A 18 0.07 -5.69 12.38
C ALA A 18 -0.44 -4.24 12.26
N ALA A 19 -1.15 -3.92 11.16
CA ALA A 19 -1.75 -2.61 10.95
C ALA A 19 -2.76 -2.28 12.06
N ASP A 20 -3.60 -3.23 12.46
CA ASP A 20 -4.52 -3.09 13.60
C ASP A 20 -3.77 -2.85 14.91
N GLY A 21 -2.66 -3.56 15.13
CA GLY A 21 -1.76 -3.35 16.26
C GLY A 21 -1.24 -1.90 16.33
N TRP A 22 -0.72 -1.39 15.21
CA TRP A 22 -0.28 0.00 15.10
C TRP A 22 -1.43 1.01 15.27
N GLY A 23 -2.63 0.68 14.81
CA GLY A 23 -3.83 1.46 15.07
C GLY A 23 -4.15 1.59 16.56
N LYS A 24 -4.02 0.50 17.33
CA LYS A 24 -4.21 0.53 18.79
C LYS A 24 -3.17 1.42 19.48
N VAL A 25 -1.91 1.36 19.06
CA VAL A 25 -0.84 2.23 19.59
C VAL A 25 -1.12 3.70 19.27
N SER A 26 -1.51 4.01 18.03
CA SER A 26 -1.90 5.35 17.60
C SER A 26 -3.04 5.90 18.47
N ASN A 27 -4.13 5.15 18.62
CA ASN A 27 -5.27 5.58 19.45
C ASN A 27 -4.88 5.80 20.92
N ARG A 28 -4.00 4.95 21.47
CA ARG A 28 -3.49 5.14 22.83
C ARG A 28 -2.64 6.40 22.95
N ALA A 29 -1.83 6.72 21.95
CA ALA A 29 -1.02 7.93 21.92
C ALA A 29 -1.91 9.18 21.91
N ASP A 30 -2.97 9.21 21.11
CA ASP A 30 -3.90 10.35 21.10
C ASP A 30 -4.66 10.49 22.43
N ALA A 31 -5.12 9.38 23.02
CA ALA A 31 -5.73 9.41 24.35
C ALA A 31 -4.76 9.94 25.43
N ALA A 32 -3.48 9.52 25.39
CA ALA A 32 -2.46 10.01 26.30
C ALA A 32 -2.18 11.50 26.09
N ARG A 33 -2.15 11.98 24.84
CA ARG A 33 -2.03 13.40 24.52
C ARG A 33 -3.19 14.20 25.11
N ILE A 34 -4.43 13.77 24.88
CA ILE A 34 -5.64 14.42 25.42
C ILE A 34 -5.55 14.53 26.93
N ARG A 35 -5.14 13.45 27.62
CA ARG A 35 -4.95 13.45 29.07
C ARG A 35 -3.90 14.46 29.54
N VAL A 36 -2.75 14.49 28.88
CA VAL A 36 -1.68 15.46 29.21
C VAL A 36 -2.16 16.89 29.00
N ASP A 37 -2.80 17.17 27.86
CA ASP A 37 -3.22 18.52 27.49
C ASP A 37 -4.41 19.01 28.34
N GLN A 38 -5.40 18.16 28.61
CA GLN A 38 -6.66 18.58 29.23
C GLN A 38 -6.71 18.37 30.74
N GLU A 39 -6.12 17.29 31.26
CA GLU A 39 -6.18 16.99 32.69
C GLU A 39 -4.94 17.53 33.40
N MET A 40 -3.75 17.15 32.91
CA MET A 40 -2.50 17.43 33.62
C MET A 40 -2.10 18.90 33.51
N ALA A 41 -2.04 19.44 32.29
CA ALA A 41 -1.66 20.84 32.09
C ALA A 41 -2.65 21.81 32.76
N ALA A 42 -3.95 21.53 32.68
CA ALA A 42 -4.98 22.31 33.37
C ALA A 42 -4.80 22.28 34.89
N SER A 43 -4.47 21.12 35.48
CA SER A 43 -4.23 21.03 36.92
C SER A 43 -3.01 21.84 37.37
N ILE A 44 -1.91 21.82 36.62
CA ILE A 44 -0.68 22.58 36.92
C ILE A 44 -0.97 24.08 37.05
N HIS A 45 -1.79 24.64 36.15
CA HIS A 45 -2.19 26.04 36.20
C HIS A 45 -2.93 26.44 37.48
N THR A 46 -3.61 25.49 38.13
CA THR A 46 -4.38 25.75 39.35
C THR A 46 -3.63 25.46 40.64
N THR A 47 -2.68 24.52 40.63
CA THR A 47 -2.00 24.04 41.85
C THR A 47 -0.61 24.63 42.05
N GLN A 48 0.13 24.90 40.96
CA GLN A 48 1.52 25.35 41.02
C GLN A 48 1.64 26.84 40.73
N LYS A 49 2.73 27.46 41.18
CA LYS A 49 3.05 28.88 40.93
C LYS A 49 4.54 29.07 40.66
N GLY A 50 4.87 30.14 39.94
CA GLY A 50 6.25 30.56 39.71
C GLY A 50 7.03 29.57 38.83
N GLU A 51 8.32 29.43 39.08
CA GLU A 51 9.24 28.67 38.22
C GLU A 51 8.86 27.18 38.07
N ALA A 52 8.33 26.58 39.14
CA ALA A 52 7.86 25.20 39.12
C ALA A 52 6.69 24.99 38.13
N GLN A 53 5.76 25.96 38.07
CA GLN A 53 4.66 25.94 37.12
C GLN A 53 5.18 26.04 35.69
N THR A 54 6.01 27.05 35.40
CA THR A 54 6.58 27.27 34.06
C THR A 54 7.37 26.06 33.56
N SER A 55 8.18 25.42 34.42
CA SER A 55 8.95 24.23 34.03
C SER A 55 8.02 23.04 33.74
N ALA A 56 7.02 22.79 34.58
CA ALA A 56 6.07 21.71 34.38
C ALA A 56 5.23 21.91 33.10
N GLU A 57 4.78 23.14 32.82
CA GLU A 57 4.06 23.46 31.58
C GLU A 57 4.90 23.18 30.34
N ARG A 58 6.19 23.54 30.36
CA ARG A 58 7.13 23.25 29.27
C ARG A 58 7.28 21.74 29.05
N ASP A 59 7.47 20.97 30.12
CA ASP A 59 7.65 19.52 30.03
C ASP A 59 6.38 18.80 29.54
N LEU A 60 5.21 19.17 30.05
CA LEU A 60 3.94 18.61 29.61
C LEU A 60 3.64 18.97 28.15
N THR A 61 3.94 20.22 27.74
CA THR A 61 3.79 20.63 26.33
C THR A 61 4.68 19.78 25.42
N GLN A 62 5.93 19.53 25.82
CA GLN A 62 6.83 18.67 25.05
C GLN A 62 6.33 17.23 24.99
N LEU A 63 5.81 16.70 26.11
CA LEU A 63 5.24 15.37 26.16
C LEU A 63 4.00 15.23 25.24
N GLY A 64 3.10 16.22 25.24
CA GLY A 64 1.95 16.27 24.33
C GLY A 64 2.37 16.25 22.85
N ARG A 65 3.42 17.00 22.48
CA ARG A 65 3.99 16.98 21.13
C ARG A 65 4.55 15.61 20.75
N ASN A 66 5.24 14.94 21.67
CA ASN A 66 5.76 13.59 21.44
C ASN A 66 4.63 12.58 21.19
N TYR A 67 3.53 12.65 21.95
CA TYR A 67 2.37 11.80 21.70
C TYR A 67 1.67 12.11 20.38
N HIS A 68 1.59 13.39 19.99
CA HIS A 68 1.06 13.77 18.68
C HIS A 68 1.90 13.19 17.53
N TYR A 69 3.23 13.25 17.66
CA TYR A 69 4.15 12.62 16.71
C TYR A 69 3.91 11.11 16.60
N LEU A 70 3.85 10.41 17.72
CA LEU A 70 3.58 8.96 17.75
C LEU A 70 2.22 8.62 17.12
N TYR A 71 1.18 9.41 17.39
CA TYR A 71 -0.15 9.22 16.79
C TYR A 71 -0.06 9.25 15.25
N GLY A 72 0.61 10.26 14.69
CA GLY A 72 0.78 10.43 13.25
C GLY A 72 1.61 9.31 12.61
N GLU A 73 2.79 9.02 13.16
CA GLU A 73 3.69 7.98 12.62
C GLU A 73 3.05 6.59 12.67
N CYS A 74 2.41 6.23 13.79
CA CYS A 74 1.70 4.94 13.88
C CYS A 74 0.51 4.87 12.92
N GLY A 75 -0.16 6.00 12.67
CA GLY A 75 -1.20 6.12 11.66
C GLY A 75 -0.69 5.85 10.25
N LEU A 76 0.51 6.37 9.91
CA LEU A 76 1.18 6.13 8.63
C LEU A 76 1.63 4.66 8.49
N ILE A 77 2.19 4.06 9.54
CA ILE A 77 2.56 2.64 9.53
C ILE A 77 1.31 1.77 9.29
N ARG A 78 0.19 2.07 9.94
CA ARG A 78 -1.07 1.35 9.71
C ARG A 78 -1.53 1.44 8.24
N THR A 79 -1.57 2.64 7.67
CA THR A 79 -2.06 2.82 6.29
C THR A 79 -1.14 2.17 5.27
N THR A 80 0.18 2.26 5.45
CA THR A 80 1.16 1.60 4.57
C THR A 80 1.06 0.09 4.62
N LEU A 81 0.90 -0.52 5.79
CA LEU A 81 0.70 -1.98 5.93
C LEU A 81 -0.60 -2.45 5.26
N ASN A 82 -1.70 -1.72 5.45
CA ASN A 82 -2.97 -2.04 4.79
C ASN A 82 -2.90 -1.86 3.27
N GLY A 83 -2.23 -0.79 2.80
CA GLY A 83 -2.02 -0.57 1.37
C GLY A 83 -1.21 -1.70 0.73
N LEU A 84 -0.11 -2.11 1.36
CA LEU A 84 0.70 -3.24 0.90
C LEU A 84 -0.10 -4.55 0.86
N ALA A 85 -0.87 -4.84 1.91
CA ALA A 85 -1.72 -6.02 1.94
C ALA A 85 -2.76 -6.01 0.81
N ALA A 86 -3.41 -4.87 0.58
CA ALA A 86 -4.40 -4.69 -0.47
C ALA A 86 -3.78 -4.90 -1.87
N GLU A 87 -2.65 -4.25 -2.16
CA GLU A 87 -1.97 -4.38 -3.45
C GLU A 87 -1.53 -5.83 -3.73
N LEU A 88 -0.86 -6.47 -2.76
CA LEU A 88 -0.37 -7.84 -2.93
C LEU A 88 -1.53 -8.86 -3.01
N SER A 89 -2.63 -8.63 -2.29
CA SER A 89 -3.82 -9.47 -2.39
C SER A 89 -4.46 -9.39 -3.79
N GLY A 90 -4.43 -8.21 -4.42
CA GLY A 90 -4.90 -8.00 -5.78
C GLY A 90 -4.07 -8.79 -6.79
N GLU A 91 -2.75 -8.72 -6.69
CA GLU A 91 -1.84 -9.48 -7.56
C GLU A 91 -1.92 -11.00 -7.30
N GLN A 92 -2.05 -11.44 -6.04
CA GLN A 92 -2.25 -12.86 -5.72
C GLN A 92 -3.53 -13.42 -6.33
N LYS A 93 -4.64 -12.66 -6.33
CA LYS A 93 -5.90 -13.08 -6.96
C LYS A 93 -5.74 -13.26 -8.47
N LYS A 94 -5.09 -12.32 -9.14
CA LYS A 94 -4.81 -12.43 -10.59
C LYS A 94 -3.94 -13.64 -10.90
N LEU A 95 -2.91 -13.89 -10.09
CA LEU A 95 -2.06 -15.07 -10.23
C LEU A 95 -2.86 -16.36 -10.09
N LYS A 96 -3.72 -16.48 -9.05
CA LYS A 96 -4.57 -17.66 -8.85
C LYS A 96 -5.50 -17.89 -10.05
N GLN A 97 -6.17 -16.84 -10.52
CA GLN A 97 -7.02 -16.94 -11.72
C GLN A 97 -6.23 -17.43 -12.94
N ALA A 98 -5.03 -16.88 -13.18
CA ALA A 98 -4.21 -17.30 -14.33
C ALA A 98 -3.75 -18.77 -14.23
N LEU A 99 -3.53 -19.28 -13.01
CA LEU A 99 -3.20 -20.68 -12.78
C LEU A 99 -4.42 -21.58 -12.99
N ASP A 100 -5.60 -21.14 -12.56
CA ASP A 100 -6.86 -21.85 -12.79
C ASP A 100 -7.16 -21.93 -14.30
N ASP A 101 -7.04 -20.81 -15.02
CA ASP A 101 -7.20 -20.74 -16.48
C ASP A 101 -6.20 -21.66 -17.21
N ALA A 102 -4.94 -21.70 -16.75
CA ALA A 102 -3.92 -22.60 -17.29
C ALA A 102 -4.28 -24.08 -17.07
N ALA A 103 -4.77 -24.43 -15.88
CA ALA A 103 -5.21 -25.78 -15.56
C ALA A 103 -6.43 -26.22 -16.40
N ASP A 104 -7.35 -25.30 -16.68
CA ASP A 104 -8.51 -25.53 -17.55
C ASP A 104 -8.07 -25.82 -19.00
N LEU A 105 -7.06 -25.08 -19.48
CA LEU A 105 -6.45 -25.27 -20.80
C LEU A 105 -5.43 -26.42 -20.88
N LYS A 106 -5.25 -27.18 -19.79
CA LYS A 106 -4.27 -28.28 -19.66
C LYS A 106 -2.81 -27.84 -19.87
N PHE A 107 -2.52 -26.57 -19.58
CA PHE A 107 -1.16 -26.04 -19.54
C PHE A 107 -0.52 -26.38 -18.19
N THR A 108 0.74 -26.79 -18.22
CA THR A 108 1.52 -27.07 -17.01
C THR A 108 2.38 -25.85 -16.68
N VAL A 109 2.19 -25.26 -15.50
CA VAL A 109 3.03 -24.16 -15.02
C VAL A 109 4.11 -24.71 -14.10
N ASN A 110 5.37 -24.54 -14.50
CA ASN A 110 6.55 -25.01 -13.76
C ASN A 110 6.94 -24.07 -12.62
N GLU A 111 7.83 -24.53 -11.74
CA GLU A 111 8.27 -23.76 -10.56
C GLU A 111 9.02 -22.47 -10.90
N ASP A 112 9.71 -22.45 -12.04
CA ASP A 112 10.39 -21.28 -12.60
C ASP A 112 9.41 -20.27 -13.23
N GLY A 113 8.13 -20.63 -13.36
CA GLY A 113 7.08 -19.85 -14.00
C GLY A 113 6.97 -20.08 -15.51
N SER A 114 7.73 -21.02 -16.08
CA SER A 114 7.54 -21.43 -17.47
C SER A 114 6.23 -22.19 -17.66
N VAL A 115 5.65 -22.11 -18.86
CA VAL A 115 4.38 -22.77 -19.21
C VAL A 115 4.64 -23.80 -20.30
N GLU A 116 4.36 -25.06 -19.99
CA GLU A 116 4.39 -26.16 -20.95
C GLU A 116 2.98 -26.39 -21.53
N TYR A 117 2.91 -26.39 -22.85
CA TYR A 117 1.69 -26.61 -23.60
C TYR A 117 1.49 -28.11 -23.82
N PRO A 118 0.24 -28.61 -23.77
CA PRO A 118 -0.03 -30.00 -24.08
C PRO A 118 0.44 -30.29 -25.50
N ARG A 119 1.27 -31.32 -25.68
CA ARG A 119 1.66 -31.79 -27.00
C ARG A 119 0.39 -32.31 -27.69
N SER A 120 -0.04 -31.64 -28.76
CA SER A 120 -1.09 -32.15 -29.62
C SER A 120 -0.72 -33.56 -30.06
N THR A 121 -1.55 -34.55 -29.72
CA THR A 121 -1.42 -35.93 -30.21
C THR A 121 -1.86 -36.06 -31.67
N GLU A 122 -2.32 -34.99 -32.29
CA GLU A 122 -2.47 -34.92 -33.73
C GLU A 122 -1.08 -34.76 -34.37
N LEU A 123 -0.57 -35.88 -34.87
CA LEU A 123 0.60 -35.94 -35.73
C LEU A 123 0.50 -34.84 -36.79
N PRO A 124 1.56 -34.04 -37.03
CA PRO A 124 1.59 -33.19 -38.20
C PRO A 124 1.69 -34.13 -39.40
N MET A 125 0.56 -34.32 -40.07
CA MET A 125 0.47 -34.72 -41.46
C MET A 125 1.14 -36.06 -41.79
N ALA A 126 0.34 -37.13 -41.85
CA ALA A 126 0.71 -38.28 -42.67
C ALA A 126 0.97 -37.79 -44.11
N PRO A 127 2.03 -38.27 -44.81
CA PRO A 127 2.34 -37.81 -46.15
C PRO A 127 1.26 -38.33 -47.11
N GLY A 128 0.28 -37.48 -47.44
CA GLY A 128 -0.74 -37.81 -48.45
C GLY A 128 -2.13 -37.21 -48.31
N ALA A 129 -2.44 -36.38 -47.31
CA ALA A 129 -3.75 -35.73 -47.21
C ALA A 129 -3.68 -34.26 -47.65
N SER A 130 -4.48 -33.91 -48.66
CA SER A 130 -4.61 -32.59 -49.27
C SER A 130 -4.81 -31.47 -48.25
N SER A 131 -4.08 -30.37 -48.44
CA SER A 131 -4.17 -29.11 -47.70
C SER A 131 -5.62 -28.61 -47.57
N GLY A 132 -6.23 -28.87 -46.40
CA GLY A 132 -7.40 -28.17 -45.93
C GLY A 132 -6.96 -26.98 -45.08
N THR A 133 -7.21 -25.77 -45.56
CA THR A 133 -6.90 -24.51 -44.87
C THR A 133 -7.66 -24.41 -43.55
N GLY A 134 -7.04 -24.87 -42.46
CA GLY A 134 -7.47 -24.57 -41.10
C GLY A 134 -7.07 -23.15 -40.74
N VAL A 135 -8.04 -22.24 -40.73
CA VAL A 135 -7.85 -20.85 -40.30
C VAL A 135 -7.34 -20.85 -38.86
N ALA A 136 -6.07 -20.52 -38.68
CA ALA A 136 -5.56 -20.07 -37.40
C ALA A 136 -6.31 -18.78 -37.04
N LYS A 137 -7.19 -18.83 -36.03
CA LYS A 137 -7.54 -17.62 -35.29
C LYS A 137 -6.34 -17.21 -34.46
N SER A 138 -5.38 -16.58 -35.12
CA SER A 138 -4.36 -15.78 -34.47
C SER A 138 -4.99 -14.43 -34.12
N GLY A 139 -4.93 -14.04 -32.85
CA GLY A 139 -5.18 -12.65 -32.48
C GLY A 139 -5.85 -12.40 -31.14
N VAL A 140 -5.20 -12.78 -30.03
CA VAL A 140 -5.11 -11.82 -28.92
C VAL A 140 -3.64 -11.69 -28.55
N LEU A 141 -3.10 -10.54 -28.92
CA LEU A 141 -1.76 -10.07 -28.61
C LEU A 141 -1.54 -10.11 -27.08
N PHE A 142 -0.78 -11.09 -26.60
CA PHE A 142 -0.07 -10.93 -25.34
C PHE A 142 1.07 -9.93 -25.58
N ARG A 143 0.73 -8.65 -25.49
CA ARG A 143 1.69 -7.56 -25.51
C ARG A 143 1.88 -7.07 -24.08
N THR A 144 3.12 -7.23 -23.61
CA THR A 144 3.81 -6.34 -22.67
C THR A 144 3.48 -6.46 -21.17
N CYS A 145 4.20 -7.33 -20.47
CA CYS A 145 4.73 -6.98 -19.14
C CYS A 145 6.03 -6.19 -19.38
N LEU A 146 5.93 -4.87 -19.57
CA LEU A 146 7.08 -3.97 -19.46
C LEU A 146 6.76 -2.91 -18.42
N VAL A 147 7.49 -3.04 -17.32
CA VAL A 147 7.87 -2.00 -16.37
C VAL A 147 7.66 -0.60 -16.93
N ARG A 148 6.80 0.19 -16.29
CA ARG A 148 6.89 1.65 -16.36
C ARG A 148 7.05 2.20 -14.94
N ALA A 149 8.29 2.56 -14.66
CA ALA A 149 8.69 3.38 -13.54
C ALA A 149 7.77 4.61 -13.44
N ARG A 150 7.22 4.84 -12.24
CA ARG A 150 6.59 6.12 -11.90
C ARG A 150 7.68 7.19 -11.96
N ARG A 151 7.60 8.05 -12.96
CA ARG A 151 8.35 9.30 -12.98
C ARG A 151 7.64 10.24 -12.01
N THR A 152 8.36 10.63 -10.97
CA THR A 152 8.04 11.71 -10.05
C THR A 152 7.86 13.01 -10.83
N GLU A 153 6.66 13.57 -10.84
CA GLU A 153 6.49 15.00 -11.11
C GLU A 153 6.61 15.74 -9.77
N THR A 154 7.77 16.34 -9.57
CA THR A 154 7.99 17.42 -8.60
C THR A 154 7.18 18.65 -9.02
N PRO A 155 6.41 19.29 -8.11
CA PRO A 155 5.85 20.60 -8.38
C PRO A 155 6.95 21.67 -8.25
N THR A 156 7.30 22.30 -9.38
CA THR A 156 8.15 23.49 -9.38
C THR A 156 7.39 24.66 -8.75
N ARG A 157 7.89 25.08 -7.59
CA ARG A 157 7.55 26.32 -6.90
C ARG A 157 8.15 27.52 -7.63
N ALA A 158 7.32 28.48 -8.01
CA ALA A 158 7.71 29.89 -8.15
C ALA A 158 6.51 30.78 -7.77
N GLY A 159 6.59 31.46 -6.63
CA GLY A 159 5.74 32.63 -6.32
C GLY A 159 6.42 33.92 -6.83
N PRO A 160 6.07 35.14 -6.36
CA PRO A 160 4.93 35.52 -5.52
C PRO A 160 4.12 36.75 -6.03
N ARG A 161 2.96 36.99 -5.38
CA ARG A 161 2.24 38.28 -5.14
C ARG A 161 1.92 39.17 -6.36
N THR A 162 0.66 39.51 -6.60
CA THR A 162 0.00 40.67 -5.96
C THR A 162 -1.54 40.53 -5.96
N SER A 163 -2.19 40.84 -4.84
CA SER A 163 -3.61 41.23 -4.82
C SER A 163 -3.73 42.47 -3.94
N PRO A 164 -4.39 43.57 -4.39
CA PRO A 164 -4.44 44.81 -3.62
C PRO A 164 -5.43 44.70 -2.45
N ASN A 165 -4.96 45.22 -1.32
CA ASN A 165 -5.68 45.37 -0.07
C ASN A 165 -6.83 46.38 -0.21
N ALA A 166 -8.03 45.97 0.20
CA ALA A 166 -9.15 46.86 0.44
C ALA A 166 -8.92 47.60 1.77
N SER A 167 -8.88 48.93 1.71
CA SER A 167 -9.06 49.79 2.86
C SER A 167 -9.97 50.93 2.47
N ARG A 168 -11.23 50.88 2.90
CA ARG A 168 -11.98 52.12 3.11
C ARG A 168 -13.02 51.99 4.22
N LYS A 169 -12.67 52.66 5.31
CA LYS A 169 -13.52 53.32 6.31
C LYS A 169 -14.95 53.60 5.83
N ARG A 170 -15.94 53.30 6.67
CA ARG A 170 -16.91 54.26 7.19
C ARG A 170 -17.25 53.87 8.62
#